data_AF-A0A5C8JM32-F1
#
_entry.id   AF-A0A5C8JM32-F1
#
_cell.length_a   1.000
_cell.length_b   1.000
_cell.length_c   1.000
_cell.angle_alpha   90.00
_cell.angle_beta   90.00
_cell.angle_gamma   90.00
#
_symmetry.space_group_name_H-M   'P 1'
#
loop_
_entity.id
_entity.type
_entity.pdbx_description
1 polymer ?
#
loop_
_entity_poly.entity_id
_entity_poly.type
_entity_poly.pdbx_seq_one_letter_code
_entity_poly.pdbx_strand_id
1 'polypeptide(L)'
;MDEKGLVEMKYPNTNDDLNDFIEYVSLGMDIELEYKDTGYWIGRIDGKIILSEFYSNQDTFFDTVDDLLNYQIDGKSLRDIVIAKIEELAE
;
A
#
# COMPACT_ATOMS: atom_id res chain seq x y z
N MET A 1 -20.95 17.74 -5.56
CA MET A 1 -19.66 17.19 -6.00
C MET A 1 -18.85 17.25 -4.74
N ASP A 2 -18.89 16.13 -4.03
CA ASP A 2 -18.68 16.12 -2.61
C ASP A 2 -17.21 15.81 -2.49
N GLU A 3 -16.45 16.84 -2.11
CA GLU A 3 -15.03 16.76 -1.81
C GLU A 3 -14.87 15.87 -0.56
N LYS A 4 -15.05 14.56 -0.72
CA LYS A 4 -14.47 13.59 0.19
C LYS A 4 -12.98 13.67 -0.08
N GLY A 5 -12.31 14.60 0.62
CA GLY A 5 -10.86 14.64 0.69
C GLY A 5 -10.41 13.26 1.11
N LEU A 6 -9.88 12.50 0.16
CA LEU A 6 -9.20 11.26 0.45
C LEU A 6 -8.06 11.63 1.38
N VAL A 7 -8.01 10.99 2.55
CA VAL A 7 -6.89 11.16 3.45
C VAL A 7 -5.75 10.38 2.83
N GLU A 8 -4.91 11.08 2.06
CA GLU A 8 -3.65 10.55 1.57
C GLU A 8 -2.77 10.22 2.79
N MET A 9 -2.47 8.95 3.00
CA MET A 9 -1.62 8.49 4.09
C MET A 9 -0.31 7.99 3.52
N LYS A 10 0.79 8.64 3.90
CA LYS A 10 2.12 8.06 3.71
C LYS A 10 2.29 6.96 4.74
N TYR A 11 2.49 5.74 4.28
CA TYR A 11 2.67 4.57 5.12
C TYR A 11 4.12 4.08 5.06
N PRO A 12 4.70 3.64 6.18
CA PRO A 12 4.12 3.61 7.53
C PRO A 12 4.27 4.94 8.26
N ASN A 13 3.48 5.14 9.34
CA ASN A 13 3.80 6.07 10.43
C ASN A 13 4.49 5.34 11.59
N THR A 14 5.11 6.09 12.50
CA THR A 14 5.97 5.60 13.60
C THR A 14 5.34 4.57 14.54
N ASN A 15 4.00 4.43 14.56
CA ASN A 15 3.29 3.49 15.42
C ASN A 15 2.46 2.46 14.66
N ASP A 16 2.48 2.47 13.32
CA ASP A 16 1.69 1.52 12.54
C ASP A 16 2.35 0.13 12.56
N ASP A 17 1.53 -0.92 12.61
CA ASP A 17 1.96 -2.30 12.39
C ASP A 17 1.32 -2.91 11.12
N LEU A 18 1.65 -4.17 10.82
CA LEU A 18 1.13 -4.85 9.63
C LEU A 18 -0.42 -4.99 9.65
N ASN A 19 -1.03 -5.12 10.82
CA ASN A 19 -2.49 -5.20 10.92
C ASN A 19 -3.12 -3.84 10.60
N ASP A 20 -2.50 -2.74 11.01
CA ASP A 20 -2.94 -1.40 10.64
C ASP A 20 -2.92 -1.22 9.11
N PHE A 21 -1.85 -1.66 8.44
CA PHE A 21 -1.80 -1.69 6.98
C PHE A 21 -2.96 -2.48 6.37
N ILE A 22 -3.21 -3.69 6.87
CA ILE A 22 -4.30 -4.55 6.40
C ILE A 22 -5.66 -3.86 6.59
N GLU A 23 -5.87 -3.21 7.74
CA GLU A 23 -7.09 -2.47 8.03
C GLU A 23 -7.26 -1.29 7.07
N TYR A 24 -6.22 -0.48 6.87
CA TYR A 24 -6.26 0.68 5.96
C TYR A 24 -6.60 0.27 4.52
N VAL A 25 -5.97 -0.77 3.98
CA VAL A 25 -6.30 -1.31 2.64
C VAL A 25 -7.73 -1.87 2.60
N SER A 26 -8.16 -2.55 3.67
CA SER A 26 -9.51 -3.10 3.79
C SER A 26 -10.59 -2.01 3.80
N LEU A 27 -10.31 -0.88 4.44
CA LEU A 27 -11.16 0.32 4.47
C LEU A 27 -11.11 1.11 3.16
N GLY A 28 -10.16 0.81 2.28
CA GLY A 28 -9.98 1.52 1.01
C GLY A 28 -9.33 2.88 1.17
N MET A 29 -8.45 3.03 2.18
CA MET A 29 -7.61 4.20 2.32
C MET A 29 -6.53 4.22 1.24
N ASP A 30 -6.15 5.43 0.84
CA ASP A 30 -5.06 5.65 -0.09
C ASP A 30 -3.74 5.61 0.67
N ILE A 31 -2.87 4.67 0.28
CA ILE A 31 -1.59 4.41 0.91
C ILE A 31 -0.49 4.66 -0.09
N GLU A 32 0.44 5.54 0.25
CA GLU A 32 1.70 5.71 -0.49
C GLU A 32 2.85 5.03 0.26
N LEU A 33 3.64 4.24 -0.45
CA LEU A 33 4.84 3.59 0.07
C LEU A 33 6.00 3.73 -0.91
N GLU A 34 7.23 3.82 -0.40
CA GLU A 34 8.43 3.90 -1.23
C GLU A 34 9.27 2.63 -1.06
N TYR A 35 9.73 2.04 -2.16
CA TYR A 35 10.64 0.91 -2.16
C TYR A 35 11.68 1.07 -3.27
N LYS A 36 12.97 1.09 -2.88
CA LYS A 36 14.13 1.27 -3.79
C LYS A 36 13.94 2.41 -4.80
N ASP A 37 13.75 3.63 -4.29
CA ASP A 37 13.57 4.85 -5.07
C ASP A 37 12.32 4.84 -5.99
N THR A 38 11.44 3.85 -5.83
CA THR A 38 10.19 3.72 -6.56
C THR A 38 9.04 3.93 -5.60
N GLY A 39 8.18 4.90 -5.89
CA GLY A 39 6.95 5.12 -5.13
C GLY A 39 5.82 4.26 -5.66
N TYR A 40 4.97 3.78 -4.77
CA TYR A 40 3.79 3.00 -5.09
C TYR A 40 2.60 3.61 -4.37
N TRP A 41 1.44 3.54 -5.00
CA TRP A 41 0.16 3.86 -4.42
C TRP A 41 -0.73 2.62 -4.37
N ILE A 42 -1.39 2.45 -3.24
CA ILE A 42 -2.39 1.42 -3.01
C ILE A 42 -3.71 2.10 -2.69
N GLY A 43 -4.76 1.69 -3.38
CA GLY A 43 -6.10 2.22 -3.14
C GLY A 43 -7.18 1.25 -3.62
N ARG A 44 -8.38 1.80 -3.90
CA ARG A 44 -9.50 1.01 -4.43
C ARG A 44 -10.14 1.65 -5.65
N ILE A 45 -10.36 0.84 -6.68
CA ILE A 45 -11.11 1.20 -7.89
C ILE A 45 -12.08 0.06 -8.21
N ASP A 46 -13.36 0.40 -8.44
CA ASP A 46 -14.42 -0.54 -8.82
C ASP A 46 -14.51 -1.78 -7.91
N GLY A 47 -14.28 -1.59 -6.61
CA GLY A 47 -14.35 -2.63 -5.59
C GLY A 47 -13.12 -3.55 -5.50
N LYS A 48 -12.12 -3.36 -6.37
CA LYS A 48 -10.84 -4.05 -6.32
C LYS A 48 -9.78 -3.20 -5.62
N ILE A 49 -8.80 -3.87 -5.04
CA ILE A 49 -7.58 -3.23 -4.54
C ILE A 49 -6.67 -3.02 -5.74
N ILE A 50 -6.05 -1.85 -5.84
CA ILE A 50 -5.11 -1.50 -6.90
C ILE A 50 -3.76 -1.19 -6.26
N LEU A 51 -2.68 -1.70 -6.86
CA LEU A 51 -1.31 -1.26 -6.66
C LEU A 51 -0.84 -0.60 -7.96
N SER A 52 -0.45 0.67 -7.88
CA SER A 52 0.07 1.44 -9.00
C SER A 52 1.47 1.94 -8.68
N GLU A 53 2.40 1.76 -9.60
CA GLU A 53 3.73 2.32 -9.50
C GLU A 53 3.72 3.77 -9.99
N PHE A 54 4.32 4.69 -9.22
CA PHE A 54 4.39 6.09 -9.60
C PHE A 54 5.16 6.28 -10.90
N TYR A 55 4.60 7.12 -11.78
CA TYR A 55 5.13 7.41 -13.11
C TYR A 55 5.19 6.19 -14.05
N SER A 56 4.54 5.09 -13.67
CA SER A 56 4.32 3.91 -14.52
C SER A 56 2.91 3.95 -15.11
N ASN A 57 2.70 3.16 -16.17
CA ASN A 57 1.35 2.88 -16.71
C ASN A 57 0.89 1.47 -16.32
N GLN A 58 1.47 0.90 -15.26
CA GLN A 58 1.19 -0.45 -14.81
C GLN A 58 0.39 -0.43 -13.52
N ASP A 59 -0.87 -0.83 -13.64
CA ASP A 59 -1.76 -1.06 -12.51
C ASP A 59 -1.95 -2.57 -12.34
N THR A 60 -1.80 -3.03 -11.10
CA THR A 60 -2.10 -4.41 -10.73
C THR A 60 -3.31 -4.42 -9.80
N PHE A 61 -4.28 -5.28 -10.11
CA PHE A 61 -5.54 -5.38 -9.38
C PHE A 61 -5.62 -6.67 -8.57
N PHE A 62 -6.19 -6.58 -7.37
CA PHE A 62 -6.32 -7.68 -6.43
C PHE A 62 -7.75 -7.74 -5.87
N ASP A 63 -8.20 -8.95 -5.57
CA ASP A 63 -9.53 -9.18 -4.97
C ASP A 63 -9.47 -9.19 -3.44
N THR A 64 -8.32 -9.54 -2.85
CA THR A 64 -8.12 -9.58 -1.40
C THR A 64 -6.82 -8.91 -0.98
N VAL A 65 -6.74 -8.51 0.30
CA VAL A 65 -5.51 -7.95 0.88
C VAL A 65 -4.40 -9.00 0.93
N ASP A 66 -4.74 -10.27 1.13
CA ASP A 66 -3.74 -11.35 1.11
C ASP A 66 -3.13 -11.54 -0.29
N ASP A 67 -3.91 -11.41 -1.37
CA ASP A 67 -3.38 -11.45 -2.73
C ASP A 67 -2.40 -10.29 -2.98
N LEU A 68 -2.75 -9.08 -2.53
CA LEU A 68 -1.88 -7.92 -2.56
C LEU A 68 -0.59 -8.16 -1.77
N LEU A 69 -0.68 -8.68 -0.54
CA LEU A 69 0.48 -8.92 0.33
C LEU A 69 1.43 -9.99 -0.22
N ASN A 70 0.91 -10.94 -1.01
CA ASN A 70 1.71 -11.97 -1.68
C ASN A 70 2.32 -11.50 -3.01
N TYR A 71 1.94 -10.32 -3.52
CA TYR A 71 2.51 -9.75 -4.74
C TYR A 71 4.02 -9.55 -4.60
N GLN A 72 4.77 -9.85 -5.66
CA GLN A 72 6.23 -9.78 -5.65
C GLN A 72 6.74 -8.54 -6.37
N ILE A 73 7.58 -7.78 -5.67
CA ILE A 73 8.35 -6.66 -6.20
C ILE A 73 9.83 -7.03 -5.99
N ASP A 74 10.60 -7.11 -7.08
CA ASP A 74 12.01 -7.55 -7.04
C ASP A 74 12.26 -8.87 -6.28
N GLY A 75 11.34 -9.82 -6.39
CA GLY A 75 11.42 -11.11 -5.70
C GLY A 75 11.18 -11.05 -4.19
N LYS A 76 10.72 -9.92 -3.65
CA LYS A 76 10.24 -9.76 -2.28
C LYS A 76 8.73 -9.63 -2.26
N SER A 77 8.08 -10.27 -1.29
CA SER A 77 6.64 -10.08 -1.13
C SER A 77 6.37 -8.66 -0.62
N LEU A 78 5.24 -8.07 -1.00
CA LEU A 78 4.84 -6.77 -0.47
C LEU A 78 4.71 -6.81 1.06
N ARG A 79 4.28 -7.94 1.62
CA ARG A 79 4.29 -8.19 3.08
C ARG A 79 5.68 -7.95 3.70
N ASP A 80 6.73 -8.54 3.13
CA ASP A 80 8.09 -8.37 3.66
C ASP A 80 8.56 -6.92 3.54
N ILE A 81 8.16 -6.22 2.47
CA ILE A 81 8.51 -4.81 2.24
C ILE A 81 7.83 -3.92 3.30
N VAL A 82 6.54 -4.13 3.54
CA VAL A 82 5.75 -3.38 4.53
C VAL A 82 6.32 -3.60 5.94
N ILE A 83 6.62 -4.86 6.31
CA ILE A 83 7.23 -5.18 7.61
C ILE A 83 8.57 -4.46 7.77
N ALA A 84 9.46 -4.55 6.78
CA ALA A 84 10.76 -3.90 6.85
C ALA A 84 10.62 -2.38 7.00
N LYS A 85 9.65 -1.76 6.32
CA LYS A 85 9.37 -0.32 6.42
C LYS A 85 8.88 0.10 7.80
N ILE A 86 8.01 -0.69 8.43
CA ILE A 86 7.55 -0.44 9.81
C ILE A 86 8.75 -0.50 10.77
N GLU A 87 9.59 -1.53 10.63
CA GLU A 87 10.77 -1.71 11.46
C GLU A 87 11.78 -0.55 11.29
N GLU A 88 11.99 -0.04 10.07
CA GLU A 88 12.83 1.14 9.80
C GLU A 88 12.40 2.40 10.54
N LEU A 89 11.10 2.57 10.86
CA LEU A 89 10.58 3.75 11.55
C LEU A 89 10.54 3.60 13.08
N ALA A 90 10.72 2.38 13.59
CA ALA A 90 10.73 2.10 15.02
C ALA A 90 12.11 2.34 15.68
N GLU A 91 13.16 2.55 14.88
CA GLU A 91 14.53 2.90 15.32
C GLU A 91 14.76 4.41 15.44
#